data_AF-A0A1G0XFJ0-F1
#
_entry.id   AF-A0A1G0XFJ0-F1
#
_cell.length_a   1.000
_cell.length_b   1.000
_cell.length_c   1.000
_cell.angle_alpha   90.00
_cell.angle_beta   90.00
_cell.angle_gamma   90.00
#
_symmetry.space_group_name_H-M   'P 1'
#
loop_
_entity.id
_entity.type
_entity.pdbx_description
1 polymer ?
#
loop_
_entity_poly.entity_id
_entity_poly.type
_entity_poly.pdbx_seq_one_letter_code
_entity_poly.pdbx_strand_id
1 'polypeptide(L)'
;MLQLPVEKTYSFDPVSSGLSAKQQKLVIGSEACIWTEDIPENEVFSRTFPRMWAFAETVWSDKKQLDFKSFKKRVSAQASIFEKSGNDFFKE
;
A
#
# COMPACT_ATOMS: atom_id res chain seq x y z
N MET A 1 -10.05 -15.52 3.42
CA MET A 1 -9.20 -14.98 2.33
C MET A 1 -7.87 -14.53 2.93
N LEU A 2 -6.73 -14.94 2.35
CA LEU A 2 -5.41 -14.55 2.87
C LEU A 2 -5.18 -13.06 2.60
N GLN A 3 -4.90 -12.31 3.66
CA GLN A 3 -4.53 -10.91 3.57
C GLN A 3 -3.11 -10.79 3.01
N LEU A 4 -2.89 -9.95 2.00
CA LEU A 4 -1.55 -9.70 1.46
C LEU A 4 -0.71 -8.94 2.51
N PRO A 5 0.50 -9.40 2.88
CA PRO A 5 1.33 -8.68 3.84
C PRO A 5 1.68 -7.27 3.35
N VAL A 6 1.80 -6.31 4.28
CA VAL A 6 2.13 -4.91 3.94
C VAL A 6 3.49 -4.82 3.25
N GLU A 7 4.48 -5.58 3.72
CA GLU A 7 5.81 -5.65 3.11
C GLU A 7 5.76 -6.12 1.66
N LYS A 8 4.88 -7.09 1.35
CA LYS A 8 4.71 -7.57 -0.02
C LYS A 8 4.11 -6.49 -0.91
N THR A 9 3.16 -5.71 -0.38
CA THR A 9 2.59 -4.54 -1.08
C THR A 9 3.67 -3.48 -1.34
N TYR A 10 4.53 -3.21 -0.35
CA TYR A 10 5.62 -2.24 -0.45
C TYR A 10 6.73 -2.67 -1.42
N SER A 11 6.83 -3.97 -1.74
CA SER A 11 7.76 -4.50 -2.74
C SER A 11 7.26 -4.40 -4.19
N PHE A 12 6.04 -3.89 -4.40
CA PHE A 12 5.46 -3.76 -5.73
C PHE A 12 6.22 -2.72 -6.58
N ASP A 13 6.59 -3.12 -7.79
CA ASP A 13 7.17 -2.23 -8.79
C ASP A 13 6.24 -2.18 -10.02
N PRO A 14 5.62 -1.01 -10.31
CA PRO A 14 4.73 -0.88 -11.45
C PRO A 14 5.44 -0.99 -12.81
N VAL A 15 6.76 -0.78 -12.84
CA VAL A 15 7.59 -0.86 -14.04
C VAL A 15 8.48 -2.09 -13.91
N SER A 16 7.94 -3.25 -14.31
CA SER A 16 8.61 -4.54 -14.17
C SER A 16 9.93 -4.61 -14.96
N SER A 17 10.89 -5.40 -14.45
CA SER A 17 12.23 -5.54 -15.04
C SER A 17 12.25 -6.17 -16.43
N GLY A 18 11.14 -6.78 -16.89
CA GLY A 18 11.02 -7.40 -18.20
C GLY A 18 10.67 -6.43 -19.34
N LEU A 19 10.36 -5.17 -19.04
CA LEU A 19 9.94 -4.18 -20.05
C LEU A 19 11.15 -3.48 -20.68
N SER A 20 11.16 -3.37 -22.01
CA SER A 20 12.11 -2.48 -22.72
C SER A 20 11.88 -1.02 -22.34
N ALA A 21 12.89 -0.16 -22.50
CA ALA A 21 12.78 1.27 -22.21
C ALA A 21 11.63 1.98 -22.97
N LYS A 22 11.25 1.47 -24.16
CA LYS A 22 10.08 1.98 -24.89
C LYS A 22 8.76 1.56 -24.25
N GLN A 23 8.67 0.32 -23.77
CA GLN A 23 7.47 -0.21 -23.10
C GLN A 23 7.26 0.39 -21.71
N GLN A 24 8.35 0.64 -20.96
CA GLN A 24 8.26 1.28 -19.64
C GLN A 24 7.57 2.65 -19.70
N LYS A 25 7.78 3.41 -20.79
CA LYS A 25 7.12 4.72 -21.01
C LYS A 25 5.61 4.63 -21.26
N LEU A 26 5.08 3.43 -21.53
CA LEU A 26 3.64 3.21 -21.71
C LEU A 26 2.92 2.95 -20.38
N VAL A 27 3.66 2.73 -19.29
CA VAL A 27 3.10 2.59 -17.95
C VAL A 27 2.76 3.98 -17.41
N ILE A 28 1.47 4.32 -17.40
CA ILE A 28 0.99 5.65 -16.98
C ILE A 28 0.59 5.74 -15.51
N GLY A 29 0.49 4.60 -14.81
CA GLY A 29 0.04 4.56 -13.43
C GLY A 29 -0.21 3.14 -12.94
N SER A 30 -0.82 3.03 -11.76
CA SER A 30 -1.18 1.77 -11.13
C SER A 30 -2.36 1.97 -10.20
N GLU A 31 -3.09 0.90 -9.93
CA GLU A 31 -4.24 0.89 -9.03
C GLU A 31 -4.14 -0.25 -8.03
N ALA A 32 -4.63 -0.03 -6.81
CA ALA A 32 -4.88 -1.07 -5.83
C ALA A 32 -6.40 -1.21 -5.66
N CYS A 33 -6.94 -2.38 -6.01
CA CYS A 33 -8.37 -2.66 -5.92
C CYS A 33 -8.69 -3.39 -4.60
N ILE A 34 -9.88 -3.10 -4.06
CA ILE A 34 -10.47 -3.88 -2.97
C ILE A 34 -11.80 -4.46 -3.44
N TRP A 35 -11.88 -5.79 -3.41
CA TRP A 35 -13.07 -6.57 -3.71
C TRP A 35 -13.77 -6.86 -2.38
N THR A 36 -15.05 -6.47 -2.24
CA THR A 36 -15.75 -6.41 -0.94
C THR A 36 -16.78 -7.53 -0.75
N GLU A 37 -16.79 -8.56 -1.58
CA GLU A 37 -17.74 -9.68 -1.55
C GLU A 37 -17.77 -10.36 -0.17
N ASP A 38 -16.61 -10.51 0.47
CA ASP A 38 -16.43 -11.13 1.78
C ASP A 38 -15.93 -10.13 2.86
N ILE A 39 -16.15 -8.82 2.65
CA ILE A 39 -15.68 -7.77 3.56
C ILE A 39 -16.88 -7.04 4.19
N PRO A 40 -17.12 -7.23 5.49
CA PRO A 40 -18.08 -6.41 6.23
C PRO A 40 -17.73 -4.92 6.16
N GLU A 41 -18.75 -4.05 6.15
CA GLU A 41 -18.57 -2.59 6.05
C GLU A 41 -17.59 -2.04 7.11
N ASN A 42 -17.70 -2.51 8.34
CA ASN A 42 -16.84 -2.10 9.46
C ASN A 42 -15.39 -2.61 9.36
N GLU A 43 -15.09 -3.52 8.44
CA GLU A 43 -13.75 -4.06 8.20
C GLU A 43 -13.08 -3.48 6.95
N VAL A 44 -13.79 -2.76 6.08
CA VAL A 44 -13.23 -2.20 4.83
C VAL A 44 -11.98 -1.36 5.11
N PHE A 45 -12.02 -0.56 6.18
CA PHE A 45 -10.92 0.32 6.54
C PHE A 45 -9.68 -0.46 7.00
N SER A 46 -9.84 -1.40 7.93
CA SER A 46 -8.74 -2.24 8.42
C SER A 46 -8.21 -3.18 7.34
N ARG A 47 -9.04 -3.51 6.34
CA ARG A 47 -8.64 -4.25 5.15
C ARG A 47 -7.99 -3.40 4.06
N THR A 48 -8.04 -2.07 4.16
CA THR A 48 -7.42 -1.16 3.20
C THR A 48 -6.10 -0.61 3.74
N PHE A 49 -6.09 -0.17 5.00
CA PHE A 49 -4.93 0.46 5.62
C PHE A 49 -4.21 -0.53 6.55
N PRO A 50 -2.87 -0.46 6.63
CA PRO A 50 -1.98 0.54 6.03
C PRO A 50 -1.51 0.18 4.60
N ARG A 51 -2.05 -0.89 3.98
CA ARG A 51 -1.60 -1.37 2.66
C ARG A 51 -1.75 -0.33 1.55
N MET A 52 -2.81 0.44 1.58
CA MET A 52 -2.99 1.54 0.62
C MET A 52 -1.90 2.61 0.76
N TRP A 53 -1.38 2.87 1.96
CA TRP A 53 -0.23 3.77 2.12
C TRP A 53 1.06 3.16 1.57
N ALA A 54 1.27 1.86 1.78
CA ALA A 54 2.40 1.16 1.20
C ALA A 54 2.37 1.27 -0.33
N PHE A 55 1.21 0.96 -0.93
CA PHE A 55 1.00 1.08 -2.37
C PHE A 55 1.18 2.53 -2.88
N ALA A 56 0.58 3.52 -2.20
CA ALA A 56 0.71 4.92 -2.58
C ALA A 56 2.18 5.37 -2.60
N GLU A 57 2.97 4.93 -1.62
CA GLU A 57 4.39 5.30 -1.56
C GLU A 57 5.20 4.68 -2.70
N THR A 58 4.91 3.42 -3.09
CA THR A 58 5.62 2.75 -4.21
C THR A 58 5.33 3.38 -5.56
N VAL A 59 4.13 3.94 -5.77
CA VAL A 59 3.73 4.55 -7.04
C VAL A 59 4.00 6.05 -7.11
N TRP A 60 4.19 6.73 -5.97
CA TRP A 60 4.42 8.18 -5.90
C TRP A 60 5.90 8.55 -5.76
N SER A 61 6.67 7.79 -4.97
CA SER A 61 8.03 8.17 -4.58
C SER A 61 9.08 7.70 -5.58
N ASP A 62 10.23 8.41 -5.63
CA ASP A 62 11.41 7.89 -6.33
C ASP A 62 11.83 6.55 -5.71
N LYS A 63 12.09 5.55 -6.56
CA LYS A 63 12.51 4.20 -6.14
C LYS A 63 13.71 4.21 -5.19
N LYS A 64 14.62 5.18 -5.31
CA LYS A 64 15.81 5.31 -4.45
C LYS A 64 15.48 5.75 -3.02
N GLN A 65 14.28 6.29 -2.79
CA GLN A 65 13.82 6.78 -1.50
C GLN A 65 12.95 5.76 -0.76
N LEU A 66 12.64 4.62 -1.38
CA LEU A 66 11.84 3.57 -0.77
C LEU A 66 12.66 2.85 0.29
N ASP A 67 12.23 2.96 1.55
CA ASP A 67 12.82 2.27 2.70
C ASP A 67 11.69 1.80 3.62
N PHE A 68 11.49 0.48 3.65
CA PHE A 68 10.38 -0.13 4.39
C PHE A 68 10.45 0.12 5.90
N LYS A 69 11.66 0.23 6.48
CA LYS A 69 11.82 0.50 7.93
C LYS A 69 11.37 1.91 8.27
N SER A 70 11.73 2.88 7.42
CA SER A 70 11.35 4.29 7.51
C SER A 70 9.85 4.46 7.28
N PHE A 71 9.29 3.78 6.28
CA PHE A 71 7.85 3.69 6.06
C PHE A 71 7.11 3.22 7.32
N LYS A 72 7.51 2.08 7.90
CA LYS A 72 6.88 1.56 9.12
C LYS A 72 6.90 2.57 10.27
N LYS A 73 8.02 3.28 10.47
CA LYS A 73 8.11 4.34 11.50
C LYS A 73 7.11 5.47 11.25
N ARG A 74 6.97 5.93 10.00
CA ARG A 74 6.00 6.98 9.63
C ARG A 74 4.57 6.51 9.83
N VAL A 75 4.25 5.28 9.41
CA VAL A 75 2.92 4.66 9.60
C VAL A 75 2.58 4.54 11.08
N SER A 76 3.50 4.06 11.92
CA SER A 76 3.30 3.97 13.37
C SER A 76 3.04 5.35 13.99
N ALA A 77 3.67 6.42 13.49
CA ALA A 77 3.39 7.78 13.97
C ALA A 77 1.97 8.25 13.60
N GLN A 78 1.42 7.81 12.46
CA GLN A 78 0.04 8.09 12.06
C GLN A 78 -0.99 7.29 12.85
N ALA A 79 -0.58 6.24 13.58
CA ALA A 79 -1.48 5.33 14.28
C ALA A 79 -2.46 6.05 15.19
N SER A 80 -1.93 6.96 16.01
CA SER A 80 -2.69 7.73 17.00
C SER A 80 -3.73 8.68 16.39
N ILE A 81 -3.56 9.09 15.13
CA ILE A 81 -4.51 9.96 14.43
C ILE A 81 -5.71 9.14 13.95
N PHE A 82 -5.48 7.92 13.48
CA PHE A 82 -6.53 7.03 12.99
C PHE A 82 -7.36 6.41 14.11
N GLU A 83 -6.72 5.99 15.21
CA GLU A 83 -7.42 5.54 16.42
C GLU A 83 -8.42 6.60 16.92
N LYS A 84 -8.06 7.89 16.84
CA LYS A 84 -8.94 9.01 17.22
C LYS A 84 -10.09 9.25 16.23
N SER A 85 -9.95 8.82 14.98
CA SER A 85 -10.98 8.95 13.95
C SER A 85 -12.06 7.86 14.02
N GLY A 86 -11.95 6.92 14.96
CA GLY A 86 -12.82 5.75 15.06
C GLY A 86 -12.51 4.66 14.04
N ASN A 87 -11.41 4.79 13.29
CA ASN A 87 -10.97 3.84 12.28
C ASN A 87 -9.69 3.15 12.73
N ASP A 88 -9.77 1.85 13.00
CA ASP A 88 -8.59 1.02 13.24
C ASP A 88 -8.04 0.46 11.92
N PHE A 89 -6.72 0.43 11.79
CA PHE A 89 -6.04 -0.28 10.70
C PHE A 89 -5.37 -1.55 11.20
N PHE A 90 -5.12 -2.49 10.29
CA PHE A 90 -4.54 -3.77 10.66
C PHE A 90 -3.13 -3.59 11.25
N LYS A 91 -2.96 -4.05 12.50
CA LYS A 91 -1.71 -4.03 13.25
C LYS A 91 -1.01 -5.39 13.03
N GLU A 92 -0.15 -5.48 12.01
CA GLU A 92 0.80 -6.62 11.86
C GLU A 92 1.95 -6.52 12.85
#